data_AF-A0A848W5G5-F1
#
_entry.id   AF-A0A848W5G5-F1
#
_cell.length_a   1.000
_cell.length_b   1.000
_cell.length_c   1.000
_cell.angle_alpha   90.00
_cell.angle_beta   90.00
_cell.angle_gamma   90.00
#
_symmetry.space_group_name_H-M   'P 1'
#
loop_
_entity.id
_entity.type
_entity.pdbx_description
1 polymer ?
#
loop_
_entity_poly.entity_id
_entity_poly.type
_entity_poly.pdbx_seq_one_letter_code
_entity_poly.pdbx_strand_id
1 'polypeptide(L)'
;MEEIEAEQAQLTHELEALTAELQKFTTNAALTAEHDEKNAIKLIAIVAVVAAVAGLGIAWFMARKNVSQPLEQIAHAMEELTKGNTDITVDINTRDEIGRLAGAFNVFKEKLEENKRLEQQMREKEEQAAEERRQAAKETRISLADDLDNQIGGMLETVSSAATQMESTATSLIST
;
A
#
# COMPACT_ATOMS: atom_id res chain seq x y z
N MET A 1 79.41 70.52 -30.12
CA MET A 1 78.70 69.63 -31.07
C MET A 1 78.84 68.19 -30.60
N GLU A 2 80.05 67.70 -30.34
CA GLU A 2 80.31 66.34 -29.84
C GLU A 2 79.64 66.00 -28.49
N GLU A 3 79.62 66.95 -27.54
CA GLU A 3 78.93 66.77 -26.23
C GLU A 3 77.39 66.65 -26.37
N ILE A 4 76.81 67.38 -27.32
CA ILE A 4 75.37 67.34 -27.61
C ILE A 4 75.02 66.02 -28.29
N GLU A 5 75.86 65.51 -29.20
CA GLU A 5 75.65 64.22 -29.86
C GLU A 5 75.74 63.05 -28.86
N ALA A 6 76.66 63.11 -27.89
CA ALA A 6 76.78 62.11 -26.84
C ALA A 6 75.57 62.10 -25.90
N GLU A 7 75.06 63.28 -25.51
CA GLU A 7 73.87 63.41 -24.67
C GLU A 7 72.61 62.92 -25.39
N GLN A 8 72.46 63.24 -26.68
CA GLN A 8 71.38 62.71 -27.53
C GLN A 8 71.45 61.19 -27.64
N ALA A 9 72.65 60.61 -27.85
CA ALA A 9 72.83 59.16 -27.92
C ALA A 9 72.45 58.47 -26.60
N GLN A 10 72.83 59.06 -25.46
CA GLN A 10 72.47 58.55 -24.14
C GLN A 10 70.95 58.62 -23.91
N LEU A 11 70.32 59.76 -24.23
CA LEU A 11 68.87 59.92 -24.12
C LEU A 11 68.13 58.92 -25.01
N THR A 12 68.59 58.70 -26.25
CA THR A 12 67.96 57.70 -27.14
C THR A 12 68.06 56.29 -26.55
N HIS A 13 69.20 55.93 -25.98
CA HIS A 13 69.38 54.61 -25.35
C HIS A 13 68.52 54.44 -24.09
N GLU A 14 68.39 55.47 -23.25
CA GLU A 14 67.48 55.45 -22.10
C GLU A 14 66.00 55.35 -22.53
N LEU A 15 65.63 56.04 -23.62
CA LEU A 15 64.27 55.97 -24.19
C LEU A 15 63.97 54.57 -24.76
N GLU A 16 64.94 53.95 -25.43
CA GLU A 16 64.84 52.55 -25.90
C GLU A 16 64.70 51.57 -24.73
N ALA A 17 65.50 51.75 -23.67
CA ALA A 17 65.39 50.92 -22.47
C ALA A 17 64.03 51.07 -21.77
N LEU A 18 63.54 52.32 -21.61
CA LEU A 18 62.25 52.60 -20.98
C LEU A 18 61.07 52.06 -21.81
N THR A 19 61.13 52.18 -23.13
CA THR A 19 60.09 51.62 -24.02
C THR A 19 60.06 50.10 -23.96
N ALA A 20 61.22 49.43 -23.91
CA ALA A 20 61.30 47.99 -23.73
C ALA A 20 60.74 47.53 -22.37
N GLU A 21 61.02 48.27 -21.29
CA GLU A 21 60.48 47.99 -19.96
C GLU A 21 58.95 48.17 -19.91
N LEU A 22 58.43 49.26 -20.48
CA LEU A 22 56.98 49.50 -20.57
C LEU A 22 56.27 48.44 -21.41
N GLN A 23 56.86 48.01 -22.53
CA GLN A 23 56.32 46.91 -23.34
C GLN A 23 56.25 45.62 -22.52
N LYS A 24 57.33 45.26 -21.81
CA LYS A 24 57.38 44.06 -20.97
C LYS A 24 56.36 44.11 -19.84
N PHE A 25 56.24 45.25 -19.15
CA PHE A 25 55.23 45.46 -18.11
C PHE A 25 53.81 45.32 -18.67
N THR A 26 53.53 45.95 -19.82
CA THR A 26 52.22 45.90 -20.48
C THR A 26 51.85 44.48 -20.89
N THR A 27 52.78 43.71 -21.49
CA THR A 27 52.54 42.31 -21.86
C THR A 27 52.31 41.43 -20.64
N ASN A 28 53.08 41.60 -19.57
CA ASN A 28 52.89 40.82 -18.34
C ASN A 28 51.55 41.13 -17.67
N ALA A 29 51.14 42.40 -17.63
CA ALA A 29 49.84 42.82 -17.13
C ALA A 29 48.70 42.21 -17.96
N ALA A 30 48.81 42.24 -19.29
CA ALA A 30 47.83 41.64 -20.19
C ALA A 30 47.71 40.12 -20.01
N LEU A 31 48.83 39.40 -19.89
CA LEU A 31 48.84 37.95 -19.65
C LEU A 31 48.24 37.57 -18.29
N THR A 32 48.47 38.39 -17.26
CA THR A 32 47.89 38.17 -15.93
C THR A 32 46.38 38.38 -15.96
N ALA A 33 45.92 39.45 -16.61
CA ALA A 33 44.49 39.72 -16.79
C ALA A 33 43.76 38.60 -17.55
N GLU A 34 44.38 38.06 -18.61
CA GLU A 34 43.83 36.92 -19.37
C GLU A 34 43.70 35.66 -18.51
N HIS A 35 44.70 35.39 -17.65
CA HIS A 35 44.64 34.25 -16.72
C HIS A 35 43.55 34.43 -15.67
N ASP A 36 43.42 35.63 -15.10
CA ASP A 36 42.40 35.92 -14.08
C ASP A 36 40.99 35.82 -14.68
N GLU A 37 40.78 36.29 -15.91
CA GLU A 37 39.52 36.13 -16.64
C GLU A 37 39.17 34.65 -16.85
N LYS A 38 40.12 33.85 -17.36
CA LYS A 38 39.91 32.40 -17.56
C LYS A 38 39.65 31.67 -16.24
N ASN A 39 40.35 32.03 -15.17
CA ASN A 39 40.15 31.46 -13.85
C ASN A 39 38.76 31.82 -13.29
N ALA A 40 38.32 33.06 -13.46
CA ALA A 40 36.99 33.49 -13.06
C ALA A 40 35.90 32.72 -13.81
N ILE A 41 36.01 32.60 -15.14
CA ILE A 41 35.07 31.82 -15.97
C ILE A 41 35.06 30.35 -15.53
N LYS A 42 36.24 29.75 -15.29
CA LYS A 42 36.35 28.37 -14.83
C LYS A 42 35.69 28.16 -13.46
N LEU A 43 35.89 29.07 -12.51
CA LEU A 43 35.26 29.01 -11.19
C LEU A 43 33.75 29.13 -11.30
N ILE A 44 33.24 30.08 -12.10
CA ILE A 44 31.80 30.23 -12.35
C ILE A 44 31.23 28.95 -12.97
N ALA A 45 31.91 28.36 -13.96
CA ALA A 45 31.48 27.11 -14.58
C ALA A 45 31.44 25.94 -13.58
N ILE A 46 32.46 25.80 -12.73
CA ILE A 46 32.50 24.76 -11.68
C ILE A 46 31.34 24.96 -10.70
N VAL A 47 31.13 26.18 -10.21
CA VAL A 47 30.03 26.49 -9.28
C VAL A 47 28.68 26.19 -9.93
N ALA A 48 28.49 26.56 -11.20
CA ALA A 48 27.26 26.27 -11.94
C ALA A 48 27.00 24.77 -12.07
N VAL A 49 28.02 23.97 -12.41
CA VAL A 49 27.91 22.51 -12.51
C VAL A 49 27.59 21.89 -11.15
N VAL A 50 28.30 22.32 -10.09
CA VAL A 50 28.05 21.82 -8.72
C VAL A 50 26.64 22.14 -8.27
N ALA A 51 26.16 23.37 -8.51
CA ALA A 51 24.80 23.77 -8.19
C ALA A 51 23.75 22.96 -8.96
N ALA A 52 23.99 22.69 -10.25
CA ALA A 52 23.10 21.86 -11.07
C ALA A 52 23.03 20.42 -10.55
N VAL A 53 24.18 19.80 -10.26
CA VAL A 53 24.25 18.42 -9.72
C VAL A 53 23.57 18.35 -8.35
N ALA A 54 23.82 19.32 -7.47
CA ALA A 54 23.16 19.38 -6.17
C ALA A 54 21.64 19.54 -6.30
N GLY A 55 21.18 20.42 -7.19
CA GLY A 55 19.75 20.61 -7.47
C GLY A 55 19.07 19.35 -7.98
N LEU A 56 19.69 18.65 -8.94
CA LEU A 56 19.20 17.37 -9.45
C LEU A 56 19.18 16.29 -8.37
N GLY A 57 20.22 16.21 -7.53
CA GLY A 57 20.29 15.26 -6.43
C GLY A 57 19.19 15.49 -5.40
N ILE A 58 18.93 16.75 -5.03
CA ILE A 58 17.84 17.12 -4.10
C ILE A 58 16.49 16.79 -4.71
N ALA A 59 16.26 17.17 -5.98
CA ALA A 59 14.99 16.89 -6.66
C ALA A 59 14.71 15.39 -6.76
N TRP A 60 15.72 14.59 -7.12
CA TRP A 60 15.61 13.13 -7.17
C TRP A 60 15.33 12.54 -5.79
N PHE A 61 16.04 12.98 -4.75
CA PHE A 61 15.84 12.51 -3.39
C PHE A 61 14.43 12.82 -2.88
N MET A 62 13.94 14.04 -3.11
CA MET A 62 12.58 14.44 -2.74
C MET A 62 11.53 13.64 -3.51
N ALA A 63 11.68 13.47 -4.82
CA ALA A 63 10.76 12.67 -5.63
C ALA A 63 10.72 11.21 -5.16
N ARG A 64 11.88 10.60 -4.87
CA ARG A 64 11.94 9.22 -4.38
C ARG A 64 11.29 9.08 -3.01
N LYS A 65 11.58 9.98 -2.07
CA LYS A 65 11.08 9.91 -0.69
C LYS A 65 9.59 10.24 -0.58
N ASN A 66 9.10 11.20 -1.36
CA ASN A 66 7.73 11.71 -1.21
C ASN A 66 6.73 11.06 -2.17
N VAL A 67 7.20 10.44 -3.26
CA VAL A 67 6.32 9.84 -4.27
C VAL A 67 6.60 8.37 -4.46
N SER A 68 7.79 8.00 -4.94
CA SER A 68 8.07 6.61 -5.33
C SER A 68 7.99 5.63 -4.15
N GLN A 69 8.67 5.95 -3.04
CA GLN A 69 8.74 5.06 -1.88
C GLN A 69 7.38 4.91 -1.16
N PRO A 70 6.58 5.96 -0.93
CA PRO A 70 5.22 5.82 -0.40
C PRO A 70 4.28 5.02 -1.31
N LEU A 71 4.36 5.22 -2.63
CA LEU A 71 3.55 4.45 -3.58
C LEU A 71 3.92 2.96 -3.56
N GLU A 72 5.20 2.64 -3.48
CA GLU A 72 5.68 1.26 -3.38
C GLU A 72 5.20 0.59 -2.08
N GLN A 73 5.17 1.32 -0.96
CA GLN A 73 4.60 0.82 0.30
C GLN A 73 3.10 0.52 0.17
N ILE A 74 2.32 1.40 -0.45
CA ILE A 74 0.89 1.17 -0.68
C ILE A 74 0.69 -0.04 -1.60
N ALA A 75 1.46 -0.15 -2.68
CA ALA A 75 1.38 -1.26 -3.61
C ALA A 75 1.68 -2.61 -2.93
N HIS A 76 2.77 -2.68 -2.17
CA HIS A 76 3.13 -3.87 -1.41
C HIS A 76 2.06 -4.22 -0.37
N ALA A 77 1.52 -3.22 0.32
CA ALA A 77 0.44 -3.45 1.29
C ALA A 77 -0.82 -4.01 0.63
N MET A 78 -1.15 -3.54 -0.58
CA MET A 78 -2.26 -4.07 -1.35
C MET A 78 -2.03 -5.51 -1.80
N GLU A 79 -0.83 -5.85 -2.27
CA GLU A 79 -0.49 -7.23 -2.62
C GLU A 79 -0.64 -8.17 -1.42
N GLU A 80 -0.15 -7.78 -0.25
CA GLU A 80 -0.30 -8.58 0.97
C GLU A 80 -1.76 -8.69 1.42
N LEU A 81 -2.53 -7.62 1.31
CA LEU A 81 -3.96 -7.64 1.61
C LEU A 81 -4.71 -8.63 0.70
N THR A 82 -4.35 -8.70 -0.58
CA THR A 82 -4.95 -9.68 -1.52
C THR A 82 -4.55 -11.13 -1.22
N LYS A 83 -3.41 -11.36 -0.57
CA LYS A 83 -3.02 -12.69 -0.06
C LYS A 83 -3.73 -13.05 1.25
N GLY A 84 -4.54 -12.14 1.79
CA GLY A 84 -5.34 -12.33 2.99
C GLY A 84 -4.67 -11.84 4.28
N ASN A 85 -3.49 -11.22 4.20
CA ASN A 85 -2.80 -10.64 5.34
C ASN A 85 -3.36 -9.24 5.65
N THR A 86 -4.12 -9.12 6.73
CA THR A 86 -4.78 -7.85 7.14
C THR A 86 -4.04 -7.11 8.26
N ASP A 87 -2.94 -7.67 8.77
CA ASP A 87 -2.13 -7.05 9.83
C ASP A 87 -1.28 -5.86 9.30
N ILE A 88 -1.14 -5.75 7.98
CA ILE A 88 -0.42 -4.64 7.36
C ILE A 88 -1.23 -3.35 7.42
N THR A 89 -0.54 -2.28 7.82
CA THR A 89 -1.08 -0.93 7.83
C THR A 89 -0.11 -0.01 7.10
N VAL A 90 -0.66 0.94 6.35
CA VAL A 90 0.13 1.95 5.65
C VAL A 90 0.09 3.24 6.45
N ASP A 91 1.20 3.59 7.10
CA ASP A 91 1.35 4.83 7.87
C ASP A 91 2.10 5.89 7.05
N ILE A 92 1.39 6.51 6.12
CA ILE A 92 1.91 7.61 5.31
C ILE A 92 1.19 8.89 5.74
N ASN A 93 1.88 9.71 6.53
CA ASN A 93 1.35 10.97 7.05
C ASN A 93 1.78 12.16 6.18
N THR A 94 1.17 12.29 5.01
CA THR A 94 1.30 13.45 4.13
C THR A 94 -0.07 14.05 3.85
N ARG A 95 -0.12 15.35 3.49
CA ARG A 95 -1.36 16.09 3.24
C ARG A 95 -1.76 16.13 1.76
N ASP A 96 -1.05 15.39 0.92
CA ASP A 96 -1.27 15.31 -0.53
C ASP A 96 -2.16 14.10 -0.91
N GLU A 97 -2.27 13.85 -2.22
CA GLU A 97 -3.03 12.74 -2.78
C GLU A 97 -2.52 11.37 -2.35
N ILE A 98 -1.23 11.23 -2.06
CA ILE A 98 -0.63 9.97 -1.61
C ILE A 98 -1.10 9.66 -0.18
N GLY A 99 -1.15 10.67 0.69
CA GLY A 99 -1.70 10.53 2.04
C GLY A 99 -3.18 10.19 2.01
N ARG A 100 -3.95 10.82 1.10
CA ARG A 100 -5.36 10.46 0.87
C ARG A 100 -5.51 9.01 0.40
N LEU A 101 -4.62 8.53 -0.48
CA LEU A 101 -4.63 7.15 -0.97
C LEU A 101 -4.30 6.16 0.16
N ALA A 102 -3.31 6.46 1.00
CA ALA A 102 -2.98 5.66 2.17
C ALA A 102 -4.16 5.57 3.16
N GLY A 103 -4.83 6.69 3.42
CA GLY A 103 -6.04 6.72 4.25
C GLY A 103 -7.17 5.85 3.65
N ALA A 104 -7.39 5.95 2.34
CA ALA A 104 -8.39 5.13 1.65
C ALA A 104 -8.06 3.63 1.71
N PHE A 105 -6.78 3.27 1.59
CA PHE A 105 -6.33 1.89 1.75
C PHE A 105 -6.63 1.34 3.15
N ASN A 106 -6.34 2.11 4.21
CA ASN A 106 -6.61 1.68 5.58
C ASN A 106 -8.11 1.50 5.84
N VAL A 107 -8.97 2.38 5.32
CA VAL A 107 -10.43 2.22 5.40
C VAL A 107 -10.90 0.98 4.63
N PHE A 108 -10.33 0.72 3.46
CA PHE A 108 -10.66 -0.48 2.68
C PHE A 108 -10.27 -1.77 3.42
N LYS A 109 -9.09 -1.79 4.03
CA LYS A 109 -8.63 -2.90 4.89
C LYS A 109 -9.61 -3.16 6.04
N GLU A 110 -9.98 -2.10 6.78
CA GLU A 110 -10.92 -2.20 7.90
C GLU A 110 -12.27 -2.75 7.45
N LYS A 111 -12.78 -2.31 6.29
CA LYS A 111 -14.02 -2.83 5.72
C LYS A 111 -13.93 -4.31 5.32
N LEU A 112 -12.76 -4.75 4.84
CA LEU A 112 -12.50 -6.15 4.54
C LEU A 112 -12.49 -7.02 5.81
N GLU A 113 -11.84 -6.55 6.87
CA GLU A 113 -11.83 -7.23 8.18
C GLU A 113 -13.24 -7.30 8.79
N GLU A 114 -13.97 -6.20 8.74
CA GLU A 114 -15.36 -6.13 9.18
C GLU A 114 -16.25 -7.12 8.42
N ASN A 115 -16.11 -7.19 7.08
CA ASN A 115 -16.89 -8.12 6.26
C ASN A 115 -16.56 -9.58 6.59
N LYS A 116 -15.28 -9.94 6.72
CA LYS A 116 -14.87 -11.28 7.16
C LYS A 116 -15.48 -11.65 8.52
N ARG A 117 -15.49 -10.71 9.47
CA ARG A 117 -16.11 -10.92 10.79
C ARG A 117 -17.62 -11.14 10.67
N LEU A 118 -18.30 -10.37 9.82
CA LEU A 118 -19.74 -10.54 9.58
C LEU A 118 -20.05 -11.88 8.91
N GLU A 119 -19.26 -12.30 7.92
CA GLU A 119 -19.41 -13.61 7.29
C GLU A 119 -19.25 -14.75 8.30
N GLN A 120 -18.26 -14.67 9.19
CA GLN A 120 -18.10 -15.65 10.26
C GLN A 120 -19.31 -15.67 11.21
N GLN A 121 -19.80 -14.51 11.62
CA GLN A 121 -20.99 -14.41 12.47
C GLN A 121 -22.25 -14.96 11.79
N MET A 122 -22.40 -14.79 10.48
CA MET A 122 -23.51 -15.38 9.74
C MET A 122 -23.40 -16.91 9.70
N ARG A 123 -22.21 -17.46 9.44
CA ARG A 123 -21.98 -18.91 9.46
C ARG A 123 -22.30 -19.52 10.83
N GLU A 124 -21.81 -18.91 11.91
CA GLU A 124 -22.09 -19.36 13.27
C GLU A 124 -23.60 -19.36 13.58
N LYS A 125 -24.33 -18.33 13.13
CA LYS A 125 -25.79 -18.28 13.28
C LYS A 125 -26.53 -19.32 12.44
N GLU A 126 -26.08 -19.56 11.20
CA GLU A 126 -26.66 -20.59 10.34
C GLU A 126 -26.45 -21.99 10.93
N GLU A 127 -25.28 -22.26 11.50
CA GLU A 127 -24.98 -23.52 12.20
C GLU A 127 -25.88 -23.70 13.43
N GLN A 128 -26.02 -22.66 14.25
CA GLN A 128 -26.93 -22.68 15.41
C GLN A 128 -28.39 -22.92 14.99
N ALA A 129 -28.88 -22.20 13.98
CA ALA A 129 -30.23 -22.36 13.48
C ALA A 129 -30.47 -23.75 12.85
N ALA A 130 -29.45 -24.33 12.20
CA ALA A 130 -29.53 -25.69 11.67
C ALA A 130 -29.61 -26.73 12.79
N GLU A 131 -28.87 -26.53 13.88
CA GLU A 131 -28.93 -27.41 15.05
C GLU A 131 -30.27 -27.30 15.77
N GLU A 132 -30.78 -26.08 16.01
CA GLU A 132 -32.12 -25.87 16.57
C GLU A 132 -33.22 -26.55 15.74
N ARG A 133 -33.16 -26.42 14.40
CA ARG A 133 -34.09 -27.11 13.49
C ARG A 133 -33.99 -28.64 13.60
N ARG A 134 -32.78 -29.18 13.76
CA ARG A 134 -32.58 -30.63 13.94
C ARG A 134 -33.16 -31.11 15.26
N GLN A 135 -32.98 -30.37 16.35
CA GLN A 135 -33.55 -30.71 17.65
C GLN A 135 -35.08 -30.65 17.61
N ALA A 136 -35.65 -29.57 17.08
CA ALA A 136 -37.11 -29.45 16.92
C ALA A 136 -37.69 -30.59 16.04
N ALA A 137 -37.04 -30.91 14.93
CA ALA A 137 -37.48 -32.03 14.08
C ALA A 137 -37.37 -33.39 14.78
N LYS A 138 -36.39 -33.58 15.67
CA LYS A 138 -36.24 -34.79 16.47
C LYS A 138 -37.35 -34.91 17.51
N GLU A 139 -37.65 -33.82 18.22
CA GLU A 139 -38.77 -33.77 19.18
C GLU A 139 -40.10 -34.10 18.51
N THR A 140 -40.40 -33.48 17.36
CA THR A 140 -41.62 -33.77 16.58
C THR A 140 -41.69 -35.23 16.12
N ARG A 141 -40.57 -35.84 15.75
CA ARG A 141 -40.55 -37.26 15.37
C ARG A 141 -40.83 -38.18 16.56
N ILE A 142 -40.31 -37.85 17.73
CA ILE A 142 -40.55 -38.62 18.96
C ILE A 142 -42.03 -38.53 19.33
N SER A 143 -42.62 -37.33 19.37
CA SER A 143 -44.03 -37.18 19.71
C SER A 143 -44.96 -37.86 18.70
N LEU A 144 -44.63 -37.81 17.39
CA LEU A 144 -45.41 -38.50 16.36
C LEU A 144 -45.34 -40.02 16.50
N ALA A 145 -44.21 -40.57 16.93
CA ALA A 145 -44.08 -42.00 17.22
C ALA A 145 -44.93 -42.41 18.42
N ASP A 146 -44.92 -41.62 19.50
CA ASP A 146 -45.77 -41.86 20.68
C ASP A 146 -47.27 -41.80 20.33
N ASP A 147 -47.69 -40.83 19.52
CA ASP A 147 -49.07 -40.73 19.03
C ASP A 147 -49.46 -41.92 18.15
N LEU A 148 -48.54 -42.38 17.29
CA LEU A 148 -48.74 -43.56 16.46
C LEU A 148 -48.92 -44.83 17.31
N ASP A 149 -48.07 -45.04 18.31
CA ASP A 149 -48.16 -46.19 19.21
C ASP A 149 -49.48 -46.20 19.97
N ASN A 150 -49.94 -45.04 20.45
CA ASN A 150 -51.24 -44.89 21.10
C ASN A 150 -52.42 -45.21 20.16
N GLN A 151 -52.38 -44.73 18.90
CA GLN A 151 -53.42 -45.02 17.91
C GLN A 151 -53.45 -46.50 17.52
N ILE A 152 -52.28 -47.13 17.32
CA ILE A 152 -52.16 -48.55 17.02
C ILE A 152 -52.72 -49.38 18.18
N GLY A 153 -52.40 -49.02 19.43
CA GLY A 153 -52.95 -49.66 20.62
C GLY A 153 -54.48 -49.64 20.66
N GLY A 154 -55.09 -48.47 20.44
CA GLY A 154 -56.55 -48.33 20.41
C GLY A 154 -57.21 -49.06 19.24
N MET A 155 -56.55 -49.12 18.07
CA MET A 155 -57.06 -49.87 16.91
C MET A 155 -56.99 -51.39 17.16
N LEU A 156 -55.91 -51.90 17.77
CA LEU A 156 -55.80 -53.30 18.17
C LEU A 156 -56.88 -53.71 19.16
N GLU A 157 -57.18 -52.86 20.14
CA GLU A 157 -58.25 -53.11 21.12
C GLU A 157 -59.62 -53.18 20.43
N THR A 158 -59.89 -52.26 19.50
CA THR A 158 -61.13 -52.24 18.73
C THR A 158 -61.26 -53.51 17.87
N VAL A 159 -60.21 -53.88 17.13
CA VAL A 159 -60.17 -55.10 16.30
C VAL A 159 -60.34 -56.36 17.16
N SER A 160 -59.69 -56.44 18.32
CA SER A 160 -59.84 -57.56 19.24
C SER A 160 -61.28 -57.70 19.73
N SER A 161 -61.94 -56.60 20.11
CA SER A 161 -63.33 -56.67 20.56
C SER A 161 -64.27 -57.14 19.45
N ALA A 162 -64.07 -56.69 18.21
CA ALA A 162 -64.85 -57.11 17.05
C ALA A 162 -64.62 -58.60 16.73
N ALA A 163 -63.39 -59.09 16.85
CA ALA A 163 -63.07 -60.50 16.69
C ALA A 163 -63.74 -61.38 17.76
N THR A 164 -63.67 -60.98 19.03
CA THR A 164 -64.37 -61.66 20.14
C THR A 164 -65.89 -61.69 19.92
N GLN A 165 -66.46 -60.58 19.46
CA GLN A 165 -67.89 -60.50 19.13
C GLN A 165 -68.27 -61.47 18.01
N MET A 166 -67.43 -61.56 16.97
CA MET A 166 -67.61 -62.43 15.83
C MET A 166 -67.44 -63.91 16.21
N GLU A 167 -66.45 -64.24 17.03
CA GLU A 167 -66.26 -65.57 17.62
C GLU A 167 -67.49 -65.98 18.43
N SER A 168 -67.94 -65.12 19.35
CA SER A 168 -69.15 -65.35 20.15
C SER A 168 -70.38 -65.59 19.26
N THR A 169 -70.50 -64.88 18.14
CA THR A 169 -71.60 -65.05 17.19
C THR A 169 -71.49 -66.41 16.48
N ALA A 170 -70.28 -66.80 16.05
CA ALA A 170 -70.03 -68.09 15.39
C ALA A 170 -70.27 -69.28 16.35
N THR A 171 -69.81 -69.21 17.60
CA THR A 171 -70.07 -70.25 18.60
C THR A 171 -71.56 -70.37 18.91
N SER A 172 -72.28 -69.25 18.97
CA SER A 172 -73.74 -69.26 19.15
C SER A 172 -74.45 -69.96 18.00
N LEU A 173 -73.99 -69.76 16.75
CA LEU A 173 -74.54 -70.44 15.57
C LEU A 173 -74.24 -71.94 15.56
N ILE A 174 -73.07 -72.38 16.02
CA ILE A 174 -72.69 -73.80 16.12
C ILE A 174 -73.44 -74.52 17.26
N SER A 175 -73.87 -73.77 18.28
CA SER A 175 -74.64 -74.27 19.42
C SER A 175 -76.14 -74.41 19.14
N THR A 176 -76.59 -74.08 17.92
CA THR A 176 -77.96 -74.32 17.41
C THR A 176 -77.94 -75.46 16.39
#